data_AF-A0A3A1QYJ5-F1
#
_entry.id   AF-A0A3A1QYJ5-F1
#
_cell.length_a   1.000
_cell.length_b   1.000
_cell.length_c   1.000
_cell.angle_alpha   90.00
_cell.angle_beta   90.00
_cell.angle_gamma   90.00
#
_symmetry.space_group_name_H-M   'P 1'
#
loop_
_entity.id
_entity.type
_entity.pdbx_description
1 polymer ?
#
loop_
_entity_poly.entity_id
_entity_poly.type
_entity_poly.pdbx_seq_one_letter_code
_entity_poly.pdbx_strand_id
1 'polypeptide(L)'
;MMEDNLPEKKKPKFGEFMDTLFQEKPVRGILGSIDDFFSSPFSFGGFPVDLSESKNSYTITAKLPGVKKDQIDIDVYQNYVTISVQNLETHTTQDDKSKVFFKKQLKQQNSRSIPLPGMVDERKVKAEYEDGLLTLKLGKLKGKKVEL
;
A
#
# COMPACT_ATOMS: atom_id res chain seq x y z
N MET A 1 11.92 -48.89 18.65
CA MET A 1 11.25 -49.00 17.34
C MET A 1 9.89 -48.34 17.48
N MET A 2 9.47 -47.59 16.46
CA MET A 2 8.29 -46.72 16.37
C MET A 2 8.38 -45.38 17.13
N GLU A 3 8.73 -44.31 16.41
CA GLU A 3 8.17 -42.98 16.67
C GLU A 3 7.66 -42.39 15.35
N ASP A 4 6.53 -41.72 15.47
CA ASP A 4 5.56 -41.35 14.43
C ASP A 4 6.07 -40.35 13.37
N ASN A 5 5.68 -40.59 12.12
CA ASN A 5 5.84 -39.65 11.02
C ASN A 5 4.50 -38.92 10.82
N LEU A 6 4.38 -37.70 11.34
CA LEU A 6 3.20 -36.85 11.15
C LEU A 6 3.16 -36.33 9.69
N PRO A 7 2.02 -36.46 8.96
CA PRO A 7 1.92 -35.90 7.62
C PRO A 7 1.81 -34.36 7.64
N GLU A 8 2.71 -33.68 6.93
CA GLU A 8 2.63 -32.24 6.67
C GLU A 8 1.29 -31.88 6.00
N LYS A 9 0.52 -31.00 6.65
CA LYS A 9 -0.67 -30.37 6.05
C LYS A 9 -0.24 -29.41 4.95
N LYS A 10 -0.43 -29.83 3.69
CA LYS A 10 -0.25 -28.97 2.50
C LYS A 10 -1.20 -27.78 2.57
N LYS A 11 -0.63 -26.57 2.63
CA LYS A 11 -1.37 -25.31 2.46
C LYS A 11 -1.87 -25.21 1.02
N PRO A 12 -3.11 -24.78 0.78
CA PRO A 12 -3.62 -24.63 -0.58
C PRO A 12 -2.78 -23.61 -1.34
N LYS A 13 -2.24 -24.02 -2.50
CA LYS A 13 -1.56 -23.12 -3.42
C LYS A 13 -2.62 -22.33 -4.18
N PHE A 14 -2.65 -21.03 -3.93
CA PHE A 14 -3.53 -20.04 -4.53
C PHE A 14 -3.72 -20.16 -6.06
N GLY A 15 -2.75 -20.75 -6.77
CA GLY A 15 -2.83 -21.01 -8.22
C GLY A 15 -3.97 -21.91 -8.66
N GLU A 16 -4.37 -22.90 -7.87
CA GLU A 16 -5.46 -23.83 -8.25
C GLU A 16 -6.85 -23.18 -8.25
N PHE A 17 -7.02 -22.09 -7.49
CA PHE A 17 -8.26 -21.31 -7.44
C PHE A 17 -8.43 -20.40 -8.66
N MET A 18 -7.35 -20.04 -9.34
CA MET A 18 -7.36 -19.13 -10.49
C MET A 18 -7.69 -19.85 -11.81
N ASP A 19 -7.28 -21.11 -11.96
CA ASP A 19 -7.50 -21.91 -13.17
C ASP A 19 -8.99 -22.20 -13.44
N THR A 20 -9.78 -22.30 -12.38
CA THR A 20 -11.24 -22.58 -12.48
C THR A 20 -12.03 -21.31 -12.82
N LEU A 21 -11.50 -20.13 -12.50
CA LEU A 21 -12.17 -18.84 -12.72
C LEU A 21 -11.82 -18.20 -14.08
N PHE A 22 -10.75 -18.66 -14.74
CA PHE A 22 -10.27 -18.13 -16.04
C PHE A 22 -10.89 -18.82 -17.28
N GLN A 23 -11.75 -19.83 -17.11
CA GLN A 23 -12.37 -20.57 -18.21
C GLN A 23 -13.49 -19.82 -18.94
N GLU A 24 -13.99 -18.70 -18.40
CA GLU A 24 -14.97 -17.84 -19.07
C GLU A 24 -14.38 -16.46 -19.41
N LYS A 25 -14.09 -16.24 -20.70
CA LYS A 25 -13.51 -15.02 -21.30
C LYS A 25 -14.46 -13.80 -21.18
N PRO A 26 -14.02 -12.51 -21.36
CA PRO A 26 -12.68 -12.03 -21.72
C PRO A 26 -12.20 -10.81 -20.88
N VAL A 27 -11.10 -10.94 -20.12
CA VAL A 27 -10.31 -9.80 -19.62
C VAL A 27 -8.82 -10.10 -19.78
N ARG A 28 -8.40 -10.36 -21.03
CA ARG A 28 -6.99 -10.63 -21.37
C ARG A 28 -6.10 -9.38 -21.41
N GLY A 29 -6.63 -8.18 -21.14
CA GLY A 29 -5.88 -6.92 -21.19
C GLY A 29 -5.56 -6.29 -19.83
N ILE A 30 -6.22 -6.69 -18.74
CA ILE A 30 -6.14 -5.99 -17.44
C ILE A 30 -5.26 -6.75 -16.43
N LEU A 31 -5.22 -8.08 -16.52
CA LEU A 31 -4.43 -8.91 -15.58
C LEU A 31 -2.92 -8.83 -15.82
N GLY A 32 -2.48 -8.75 -17.09
CA GLY A 32 -1.05 -8.61 -17.42
C GLY A 32 -0.45 -7.30 -16.93
N SER A 33 -1.21 -6.20 -16.97
CA SER A 33 -0.74 -4.87 -16.53
C SER A 33 -0.62 -4.74 -15.01
N ILE A 34 -1.39 -5.53 -14.25
CA ILE A 34 -1.31 -5.56 -12.78
C ILE A 34 -0.11 -6.39 -12.34
N ASP A 35 0.15 -7.54 -12.99
CA ASP A 35 1.34 -8.35 -12.71
C ASP A 35 2.63 -7.64 -13.13
N ASP A 36 2.67 -6.96 -14.29
CA ASP A 36 3.83 -6.16 -14.73
C ASP A 36 4.06 -4.91 -13.85
N PHE A 37 3.00 -4.34 -13.27
CA PHE A 37 3.09 -3.24 -12.32
C PHE A 37 3.57 -3.72 -10.93
N PHE A 38 3.04 -4.84 -10.43
CA PHE A 38 3.43 -5.42 -9.14
C PHE A 38 4.84 -6.04 -9.18
N SER A 39 5.30 -6.46 -10.36
CA SER A 39 6.66 -6.95 -10.63
C SER A 39 7.64 -5.83 -11.03
N SER A 40 7.18 -4.59 -11.21
CA SER A 40 8.05 -3.47 -11.54
C SER A 40 8.84 -3.00 -10.32
N PRO A 41 10.18 -2.93 -10.39
CA PRO A 41 11.07 -2.56 -9.29
C PRO A 41 11.09 -1.04 -9.05
N PHE A 42 9.97 -0.32 -9.21
CA PHE A 42 9.81 1.04 -8.70
C PHE A 42 9.57 1.06 -7.17
N SER A 43 10.09 0.06 -6.47
CA SER A 43 10.39 0.10 -5.04
C SER A 43 11.59 1.02 -4.76
N PHE A 44 11.53 2.28 -5.19
CA PHE A 44 12.44 3.29 -4.67
C PHE A 44 11.84 3.84 -3.37
N GLY A 45 12.43 3.39 -2.25
CA GLY A 45 12.42 4.00 -0.92
C GLY A 45 11.18 4.77 -0.49
N GLY A 46 10.41 4.23 0.45
CA GLY A 46 9.43 5.05 1.17
C GLY A 46 9.02 4.44 2.48
N PHE A 47 8.21 3.38 2.42
CA PHE A 47 7.64 2.70 3.57
C PHE A 47 6.85 1.45 3.11
N PRO A 48 6.66 0.42 3.94
CA PRO A 48 5.82 -0.73 3.59
C PRO A 48 4.36 -0.32 3.37
N VAL A 49 3.74 -0.87 2.33
CA VAL A 49 2.31 -0.68 2.02
C VAL A 49 1.69 -2.01 1.62
N ASP A 50 0.50 -2.28 2.13
CA ASP A 50 -0.33 -3.43 1.76
C ASP A 50 -1.67 -2.93 1.19
N LEU A 51 -2.17 -3.62 0.15
CA LEU A 51 -3.49 -3.39 -0.45
C LEU A 51 -4.33 -4.66 -0.31
N SER A 52 -5.54 -4.53 0.20
CA SER A 52 -6.52 -5.61 0.28
C SER A 52 -7.86 -5.20 -0.33
N GLU A 53 -8.55 -6.17 -0.89
CA GLU A 53 -9.83 -5.97 -1.56
C GLU A 53 -10.96 -6.68 -0.82
N SER A 54 -12.07 -5.98 -0.64
CA SER A 54 -13.35 -6.54 -0.21
C SER A 54 -14.37 -6.39 -1.35
N LYS A 55 -15.57 -6.98 -1.20
CA LYS A 55 -16.63 -6.86 -2.21
C LYS A 55 -16.95 -5.40 -2.59
N ASN A 56 -16.98 -4.51 -1.62
CA ASN A 56 -17.44 -3.13 -1.79
C ASN A 56 -16.35 -2.05 -1.61
N SER A 57 -15.12 -2.42 -1.23
CA SER A 57 -14.08 -1.46 -0.89
C SER A 57 -12.68 -2.00 -1.12
N TYR A 58 -11.72 -1.09 -1.26
CA TYR A 58 -10.29 -1.36 -1.09
C TYR A 58 -9.84 -0.84 0.28
N THR A 59 -8.88 -1.53 0.89
CA THR A 59 -8.21 -1.09 2.11
C THR A 59 -6.71 -1.04 1.84
N ILE A 60 -6.11 0.14 2.00
CA ILE A 60 -4.66 0.36 1.91
C ILE A 60 -4.12 0.58 3.33
N THR A 61 -3.07 -0.13 3.71
CA THR A 61 -2.36 0.11 4.97
C THR A 61 -0.91 0.47 4.73
N ALA A 62 -0.42 1.56 5.32
CA ALA A 62 0.97 1.99 5.23
C ALA A 62 1.61 2.08 6.62
N LYS A 63 2.80 1.48 6.77
CA LYS A 63 3.56 1.47 8.03
C LYS A 63 4.54 2.65 8.07
N LEU A 64 4.25 3.62 8.92
CA LEU A 64 4.91 4.93 9.04
C LEU A 64 5.36 5.21 10.49
N PRO A 65 6.22 4.36 11.10
CA PRO A 65 6.64 4.58 12.48
C PRO A 65 7.40 5.91 12.65
N GLY A 66 7.06 6.66 13.69
CA GLY A 66 7.71 7.94 14.00
C GLY A 66 7.30 9.12 13.12
N VAL A 67 6.41 8.91 12.14
CA VAL A 67 5.87 9.97 11.28
C VAL A 67 4.68 10.64 11.98
N LYS A 68 4.66 11.96 12.05
CA LYS A 68 3.51 12.70 12.58
C LYS A 68 2.43 12.83 11.51
N LYS A 69 1.17 12.93 11.94
CA LYS A 69 0.02 13.02 11.03
C LYS A 69 0.09 14.21 10.07
N ASP A 70 0.62 15.35 10.52
CA ASP A 70 0.80 16.57 9.73
C ASP A 70 1.91 16.48 8.67
N GLN A 71 2.71 15.41 8.71
CA GLN A 71 3.75 15.12 7.73
C GLN A 71 3.26 14.21 6.60
N ILE A 72 2.00 13.74 6.68
CA ILE A 72 1.40 12.79 5.74
C ILE A 72 0.43 13.54 4.83
N ASP A 73 0.66 13.43 3.53
CA ASP A 73 -0.24 13.90 2.48
C ASP A 73 -0.78 12.71 1.69
N ILE A 74 -2.06 12.77 1.31
CA ILE A 74 -2.79 11.66 0.68
C ILE A 74 -3.64 12.22 -0.46
N ASP A 75 -3.24 11.88 -1.68
CA ASP A 75 -4.02 12.16 -2.88
C ASP A 75 -4.77 10.89 -3.31
N VAL A 76 -6.09 11.01 -3.48
CA VAL A 76 -6.93 9.91 -3.97
C VAL A 76 -7.51 10.27 -5.31
N TYR A 77 -7.21 9.44 -6.30
CA TYR A 77 -7.80 9.47 -7.63
C TYR A 77 -8.62 8.20 -7.85
N GLN A 78 -9.49 8.21 -8.87
CA GLN A 78 -10.37 7.07 -9.17
C GLN A 78 -9.63 5.74 -9.28
N ASN A 79 -8.41 5.72 -9.82
CA ASN A 79 -7.67 4.50 -10.14
C ASN A 79 -6.31 4.37 -9.41
N TYR A 80 -5.92 5.32 -8.55
CA TYR A 80 -4.72 5.20 -7.72
C TYR A 80 -4.78 6.12 -6.49
N VAL A 81 -3.99 5.77 -5.47
CA VAL A 81 -3.75 6.61 -4.29
C VAL A 81 -2.27 6.92 -4.18
N THR A 82 -1.93 8.17 -3.90
CA THR A 82 -0.56 8.57 -3.57
C THR A 82 -0.47 8.94 -2.11
N ILE A 83 0.49 8.34 -1.40
CA ILE A 83 0.82 8.67 -0.01
C ILE A 83 2.20 9.31 -0.03
N SER A 84 2.31 10.54 0.48
CA SER A 84 3.55 11.30 0.58
C SER A 84 3.87 11.61 2.03
N VAL A 85 5.13 11.46 2.41
CA VAL A 85 5.64 11.72 3.76
C VAL A 85 6.79 12.72 3.68
N GLN A 86 6.65 13.83 4.39
CA GLN A 86 7.69 14.85 4.50
C GLN A 86 8.38 14.74 5.87
N ASN A 87 9.54 14.07 5.91
CA ASN A 87 10.37 14.00 7.11
C ASN A 87 11.37 15.16 7.13
N LEU A 88 11.33 15.95 8.20
CA LEU A 88 12.35 16.95 8.50
C LEU A 88 13.15 16.47 9.70
N GLU A 89 14.26 15.78 9.45
CA GLU A 89 15.19 15.40 10.51
C GLU A 89 16.16 16.56 10.78
N THR A 90 16.24 16.99 12.03
CA THR A 90 17.20 18.01 12.47
C THR A 90 18.21 17.35 13.40
N HIS A 91 19.44 17.19 12.95
CA HIS A 91 20.55 16.73 13.78
C HIS A 91 21.29 17.94 14.35
N THR A 92 21.41 18.00 15.66
CA THR A 92 22.26 18.98 16.35
C THR A 92 23.38 18.22 17.03
N THR A 93 24.62 18.52 16.67
CA THR A 93 25.81 17.98 17.34
C THR A 93 26.41 19.08 18.20
N GLN A 94 26.55 18.80 19.49
CA GLN A 94 27.26 19.65 20.44
C GLN A 94 28.61 19.00 20.72
N ASP A 95 29.69 19.69 20.37
CA ASP A 95 31.04 19.30 20.77
C ASP A 95 31.44 20.12 22.00
N ASP A 96 31.45 19.48 23.16
CA ASP A 96 31.78 20.10 24.45
C ASP A 96 33.22 20.64 24.50
N LYS A 97 34.09 20.24 23.57
CA LYS A 97 35.49 20.70 23.52
C LYS A 97 35.70 21.94 22.65
N SER A 98 34.82 22.24 21.69
CA SER A 98 35.07 23.28 20.69
C SER A 98 34.08 24.46 20.68
N LYS A 99 33.04 24.46 21.53
CA LYS A 99 31.95 25.49 21.52
C LYS A 99 31.28 25.67 20.14
N VAL A 100 31.43 24.73 19.22
CA VAL A 100 30.80 24.79 17.90
C VAL A 100 29.47 24.04 17.95
N PHE A 101 28.41 24.73 17.56
CA PHE A 101 27.09 24.14 17.36
C PHE A 101 26.89 23.84 15.88
N PHE A 102 26.83 22.57 15.51
CA PHE A 102 26.50 22.18 14.13
C PHE A 102 25.04 21.72 14.06
N LYS A 103 24.21 22.45 13.33
CA LYS A 103 22.81 22.08 13.06
C LYS A 103 22.69 21.66 11.60
N LYS A 104 22.50 20.36 11.36
CA LYS A 104 22.21 19.82 10.03
C LYS A 104 20.71 19.54 9.93
N GLN A 105 20.05 20.13 8.93
CA GLN A 105 18.69 19.78 8.58
C GLN A 105 18.71 18.86 7.35
N LEU A 106 18.18 17.65 7.48
CA LEU A 106 17.95 16.71 6.40
C LEU A 106 16.45 16.70 6.11
N LYS A 107 16.07 17.24 4.95
CA LYS A 107 14.70 17.13 4.44
C LYS A 107 14.63 15.89 3.56
N GLN A 108 13.90 14.88 3.98
CA GLN A 108 13.63 13.67 3.21
C GLN A 108 12.15 13.64 2.84
N GLN A 109 11.86 13.48 1.55
CA GLN A 109 10.51 13.30 1.05
C GLN A 109 10.40 11.89 0.46
N ASN A 110 9.52 11.09 1.04
CA ASN A 110 9.21 9.74 0.59
C ASN A 110 7.80 9.74 0.01
N SER A 111 7.56 9.05 -1.10
CA SER A 111 6.23 8.96 -1.69
C SER A 111 5.99 7.59 -2.31
N ARG A 112 4.74 7.13 -2.26
CA ARG A 112 4.29 5.88 -2.89
C ARG A 112 2.95 6.08 -3.57
N SER A 113 2.88 5.69 -4.83
CA SER A 113 1.64 5.63 -5.61
C SER A 113 1.20 4.18 -5.75
N ILE A 114 -0.03 3.90 -5.30
CA ILE A 114 -0.66 2.59 -5.26
C ILE A 114 -1.83 2.60 -6.26
N PRO A 115 -1.73 1.94 -7.42
CA PRO A 115 -2.85 1.78 -8.31
C PRO A 115 -3.89 0.84 -7.70
N LEU A 116 -5.13 1.07 -8.08
CA LEU A 116 -6.29 0.32 -7.64
C LEU A 116 -6.76 -0.61 -8.77
N PRO A 117 -7.14 -1.87 -8.47
CA PRO A 117 -7.66 -2.81 -9.48
C PRO A 117 -8.95 -2.33 -10.18
N GLY A 118 -9.66 -1.39 -9.57
CA GLY A 118 -10.92 -0.85 -10.08
C GLY A 118 -11.15 0.56 -9.54
N MET A 119 -12.18 1.22 -10.08
CA MET A 119 -12.44 2.61 -9.74
C MET A 119 -13.05 2.78 -8.35
N VAL A 120 -12.65 3.83 -7.62
CA VAL A 120 -13.20 4.20 -6.32
C VAL A 120 -13.97 5.50 -6.35
N ASP A 121 -14.91 5.63 -5.42
CA ASP A 121 -15.63 6.87 -5.17
C ASP A 121 -14.78 7.73 -4.23
N GLU A 122 -14.07 8.72 -4.80
CA GLU A 122 -13.19 9.65 -4.10
C GLU A 122 -13.91 10.41 -2.95
N ARG A 123 -15.25 10.49 -2.99
CA ARG A 123 -16.06 11.12 -1.96
C ARG A 123 -16.33 10.19 -0.76
N LYS A 124 -16.06 8.89 -0.91
CA LYS A 124 -16.26 7.85 0.12
C LYS A 124 -14.93 7.26 0.58
N VAL A 125 -14.02 8.15 0.97
CA VAL A 125 -12.73 7.80 1.55
C VAL A 125 -12.79 7.99 3.07
N LYS A 126 -12.28 7.01 3.82
CA LYS A 126 -12.01 7.15 5.26
C LYS A 126 -10.53 6.89 5.53
N ALA A 127 -9.94 7.70 6.38
CA ALA A 127 -8.55 7.59 6.79
C ALA A 127 -8.44 7.56 8.31
N GLU A 128 -7.68 6.60 8.82
CA GLU A 128 -7.37 6.44 10.24
C GLU A 128 -5.85 6.33 10.38
N TYR A 129 -5.29 6.99 11.40
CA TYR A 129 -3.87 6.95 11.68
C TYR A 129 -3.64 6.80 13.18
N GLU A 130 -3.10 5.66 13.57
CA GLU A 130 -2.87 5.27 14.96
C GLU A 130 -1.58 4.46 15.05
N ASP A 131 -0.75 4.74 16.06
CA ASP A 131 0.49 4.03 16.35
C ASP A 131 1.43 3.78 15.16
N GLY A 132 1.53 4.77 14.26
CA GLY A 132 2.37 4.67 13.07
C GLY A 132 1.78 3.81 11.95
N LEU A 133 0.49 3.44 12.02
CA LEU A 133 -0.21 2.71 10.98
C LEU A 133 -1.29 3.59 10.34
N LEU A 134 -1.11 3.92 9.06
CA LEU A 134 -2.12 4.60 8.26
C LEU A 134 -3.01 3.56 7.60
N THR A 135 -4.33 3.68 7.78
CA THR A 135 -5.34 2.84 7.14
C THR A 135 -6.29 3.70 6.32
N LEU A 136 -6.39 3.40 5.03
CA LEU A 136 -7.31 4.04 4.10
C LEU A 136 -8.37 3.03 3.66
N LYS A 137 -9.64 3.40 3.75
CA LYS A 137 -10.76 2.62 3.24
C LYS A 137 -11.46 3.38 2.13
N LEU A 138 -11.44 2.81 0.93
CA LEU A 138 -11.91 3.41 -0.30
C LEU A 138 -13.13 2.64 -0.81
N GLY A 139 -14.29 3.29 -0.91
CA GLY A 139 -15.48 2.65 -1.47
C GLY A 139 -15.36 2.45 -2.98
N LYS A 140 -15.63 1.24 -3.49
CA LYS A 140 -15.65 0.99 -4.94
C LYS A 140 -16.78 1.74 -5.61
N LEU A 141 -16.53 2.28 -6.80
CA LEU A 141 -17.58 2.77 -7.68
C LEU A 141 -18.41 1.58 -8.17
N LYS A 142 -19.71 1.64 -7.94
CA LYS A 142 -20.65 0.69 -8.53
C LYS A 142 -21.06 1.21 -9.90
N GLY A 143 -20.79 0.44 -10.95
CA GLY A 143 -21.32 0.74 -12.28
C GLY A 143 -22.85 0.76 -12.26
N LYS A 144 -23.44 1.68 -13.01
CA LYS A 144 -24.89 1.70 -13.24
C LYS A 144 -25.16 1.00 -14.57
N LYS A 145 -25.84 -0.15 -14.53
CA LYS A 145 -26.40 -0.75 -15.75
C LYS A 145 -27.54 0.15 -16.21
N VAL A 146 -27.48 0.59 -17.46
CA VAL A 146 -28.59 1.28 -18.13
C VAL A 146 -29.19 0.26 -19.07
N GLU A 147 -30.48 -0.02 -18.90
CA GLU A 147 -31.24 -0.82 -19.86
C GLU A 147 -31.90 0.16 -20.83
N LEU A 148 -31.74 -0.12 -22.12
CA LEU A 148 -32.39 0.60 -23.22
C LEU A 148 -33.66 -0.13 -23.62
#